data_AF-A0A924EV91-F1
#
_entry.id   AF-A0A924EV91-F1
#
_cell.length_a   1.000
_cell.length_b   1.000
_cell.length_c   1.000
_cell.angle_alpha   90.00
_cell.angle_beta   90.00
_cell.angle_gamma   90.00
#
_symmetry.space_group_name_H-M   'P 1'
#
loop_
_entity.id
_entity.type
_entity.pdbx_description
1 polymer ?
#
loop_
_entity_poly.entity_id
_entity_poly.type
_entity_poly.pdbx_seq_one_letter_code
_entity_poly.pdbx_strand_id
1 'polypeptide(L)'
;LVSLVLALYFRTWKMSVAALIALAHDLVITVGIYALAGFEVTPASVIGFLTILGYSLYDTVVVFDKVRENTLEAEGNGHLSYSQAANQAVNQTLVRSINTSVVALLPVATILVIGSRLLGPGTLLDLSLALFVGIAVGTYSSIFIATPVLADLRERETGMQALKKRAVRYQSAQARKSGADQSDEQLVRTGDQATKGSGLQDGAHGSSGGESSAGGRALHPYVQTGPRNQPKRPPKSKR
;
A
#
# COMPACT_ATOMS: atom_id res chain seq x y z
N LEU A 1 -12.46 -22.82 15.70
CA LEU A 1 -11.01 -22.91 15.41
C LEU A 1 -10.47 -21.58 14.88
N VAL A 2 -11.01 -21.04 13.78
CA VAL A 2 -10.60 -19.75 13.18
C VAL A 2 -10.59 -18.60 14.19
N SER A 3 -11.68 -18.39 14.95
CA SER A 3 -11.74 -17.33 15.97
C SER A 3 -10.72 -17.50 17.10
N LEU A 4 -10.38 -18.75 17.43
CA LEU A 4 -9.36 -19.06 18.44
C LEU A 4 -7.96 -18.75 17.92
N VAL A 5 -7.67 -19.11 16.66
CA VAL A 5 -6.39 -18.78 15.99
C VAL A 5 -6.22 -17.28 15.89
N LEU A 6 -7.26 -16.53 15.50
CA LEU A 6 -7.23 -15.06 15.43
C LEU A 6 -7.02 -14.41 16.78
N ALA A 7 -7.63 -14.95 17.85
CA ALA A 7 -7.46 -14.45 19.21
C ALA A 7 -6.03 -14.71 19.74
N LEU A 8 -5.40 -15.83 19.35
CA LEU A 8 -4.03 -16.15 19.74
C LEU A 8 -2.99 -15.40 18.89
N TYR A 9 -3.26 -15.24 17.59
CA TYR A 9 -2.35 -14.57 16.66
C TYR A 9 -2.30 -13.06 16.89
N PHE A 10 -3.47 -12.43 17.03
CA PHE A 10 -3.54 -11.00 17.22
C PHE A 10 -3.50 -10.63 18.70
N ARG A 11 -2.37 -10.07 19.12
CA ARG A 11 -2.14 -9.59 20.49
C ARG A 11 -3.11 -8.48 20.94
N THR A 12 -3.81 -7.83 20.01
CA THR A 12 -4.82 -6.80 20.29
C THR A 12 -6.20 -7.30 19.89
N TRP A 13 -7.12 -7.41 20.84
CA TRP A 13 -8.47 -7.95 20.61
C TRP A 13 -9.24 -7.24 19.48
N LYS A 14 -9.00 -5.95 19.26
CA LYS A 14 -9.64 -5.16 18.19
C LYS A 14 -9.22 -5.59 16.78
N MET A 15 -7.99 -6.06 16.61
CA MET A 15 -7.54 -6.67 15.36
C MET A 15 -8.33 -7.96 15.11
N SER A 16 -8.47 -8.81 16.14
CA SER A 16 -9.28 -10.03 16.01
C SER A 16 -10.74 -9.71 15.66
N VAL A 17 -11.34 -8.69 16.28
CA VAL A 17 -12.72 -8.27 15.96
C VAL A 17 -12.85 -7.76 14.54
N ALA A 18 -11.94 -6.89 14.08
CA ALA A 18 -11.97 -6.40 12.70
C ALA A 18 -11.82 -7.54 11.68
N ALA A 19 -10.91 -8.49 11.93
CA ALA A 19 -10.74 -9.68 11.10
C ALA A 19 -12.00 -10.58 11.10
N LEU A 20 -12.64 -10.76 12.25
CA LEU A 20 -13.88 -11.55 12.35
C LEU A 20 -15.04 -10.90 11.60
N ILE A 21 -15.17 -9.56 11.65
CA ILE A 21 -16.19 -8.82 10.89
C ILE A 21 -15.97 -9.01 9.38
N ALA A 22 -14.71 -8.90 8.92
CA ALA A 22 -14.37 -9.13 7.52
C ALA A 22 -14.68 -10.59 7.09
N LEU A 23 -14.31 -11.58 7.90
CA LEU A 23 -14.62 -12.99 7.61
C LEU A 23 -16.13 -13.28 7.59
N ALA A 24 -16.89 -12.64 8.49
CA ALA A 24 -18.34 -12.77 8.50
C ALA A 24 -18.94 -12.18 7.22
N HIS A 25 -18.45 -11.02 6.77
CA HIS A 25 -18.83 -10.42 5.50
C HIS A 25 -18.55 -11.37 4.31
N ASP A 26 -17.36 -11.98 4.27
CA ASP A 26 -16.98 -12.91 3.20
C ASP A 26 -17.89 -14.13 3.17
N LEU A 27 -18.19 -14.70 4.33
CA LEU A 27 -19.06 -15.88 4.44
C LEU A 27 -20.51 -15.55 4.06
N VAL A 28 -21.02 -14.40 4.46
CA VAL A 28 -22.38 -13.96 4.09
C VAL A 28 -22.51 -13.77 2.58
N ILE A 29 -21.52 -13.12 1.94
CA ILE A 29 -21.57 -12.89 0.48
C ILE A 29 -21.39 -14.20 -0.29
N THR A 30 -20.42 -15.03 0.11
CA THR A 30 -20.17 -16.31 -0.58
C THR A 30 -21.35 -17.25 -0.48
N VAL A 31 -21.90 -17.46 0.72
CA VAL A 31 -23.08 -18.29 0.93
C VAL A 31 -24.31 -17.69 0.24
N GLY A 32 -24.46 -16.35 0.28
CA GLY A 32 -25.55 -15.65 -0.41
C GLY A 32 -25.52 -15.88 -1.93
N ILE A 33 -24.37 -15.69 -2.57
CA ILE A 33 -24.21 -15.93 -4.02
C ILE A 33 -24.40 -17.42 -4.34
N TYR A 34 -23.86 -18.31 -3.51
CA TYR A 34 -24.01 -19.75 -3.69
C TYR A 34 -25.48 -20.19 -3.63
N ALA A 35 -26.24 -19.66 -2.65
CA ALA A 35 -27.67 -19.93 -2.51
C ALA A 35 -28.50 -19.34 -3.68
N LEU A 36 -28.15 -18.14 -4.15
CA LEU A 36 -28.81 -17.52 -5.31
C LEU A 36 -28.57 -18.28 -6.61
N ALA A 37 -27.43 -18.95 -6.73
CA ALA A 37 -27.12 -19.78 -7.89
C ALA A 37 -27.86 -21.14 -7.87
N GLY A 38 -28.62 -21.44 -6.81
CA GLY A 38 -29.48 -22.62 -6.72
C GLY A 38 -28.74 -23.93 -6.43
N PHE A 39 -27.49 -23.85 -5.96
CA PHE A 39 -26.73 -25.05 -5.59
C PHE A 39 -27.12 -25.58 -4.21
N GLU A 40 -27.17 -26.91 -4.10
CA GLU A 40 -27.45 -27.57 -2.83
C GLU A 40 -26.25 -27.49 -1.89
N VAL A 41 -26.51 -27.35 -0.59
CA VAL A 41 -25.45 -27.41 0.41
C VAL A 41 -25.04 -28.88 0.61
N THR A 42 -23.88 -29.24 0.05
CA THR A 42 -23.30 -30.58 0.14
C THR A 42 -22.05 -30.57 1.03
N PRO A 43 -21.55 -31.74 1.48
CA PRO A 43 -20.25 -31.79 2.16
C PRO A 43 -19.11 -31.18 1.33
N ALA A 44 -19.18 -31.26 0.00
CA ALA A 44 -18.20 -30.63 -0.89
C ALA A 44 -18.26 -29.09 -0.80
N SER A 45 -19.45 -28.48 -0.78
CA SER A 45 -19.56 -27.03 -0.65
C SER A 45 -19.05 -26.51 0.70
N VAL A 46 -19.25 -27.28 1.78
CA VAL A 46 -18.68 -27.00 3.10
C VAL A 46 -17.14 -26.98 3.07
N ILE A 47 -16.50 -27.90 2.34
CA ILE A 47 -15.04 -27.89 2.13
C ILE A 47 -14.62 -26.62 1.38
N GLY A 48 -15.40 -26.19 0.38
CA GLY A 48 -15.18 -24.93 -0.32
C GLY A 48 -15.21 -23.73 0.65
N PHE A 49 -16.26 -23.63 1.48
CA PHE A 49 -16.38 -22.56 2.48
C PHE A 49 -15.26 -22.57 3.52
N LEU A 50 -14.81 -23.74 3.97
CA LEU A 50 -13.68 -23.82 4.89
C LEU A 50 -12.37 -23.37 4.24
N THR A 51 -12.19 -23.67 2.95
CA THR A 51 -11.02 -23.28 2.17
C THR A 51 -10.95 -21.76 2.02
N ILE A 52 -12.07 -21.11 1.67
CA ILE A 52 -12.09 -19.64 1.52
C ILE A 52 -11.89 -18.91 2.85
N LEU A 53 -12.30 -19.50 3.97
CA LEU A 53 -12.01 -18.95 5.30
C LEU A 53 -10.50 -18.96 5.59
N GLY A 54 -9.80 -20.03 5.21
CA GLY A 54 -8.34 -20.10 5.34
C GLY A 54 -7.64 -19.08 4.43
N TYR A 55 -8.13 -18.94 3.19
CA TYR A 55 -7.60 -17.99 2.23
C TYR A 55 -7.78 -16.53 2.69
N SER A 56 -9.01 -16.13 3.06
CA SER A 56 -9.32 -14.78 3.54
C SER A 56 -8.56 -14.43 4.82
N LEU A 57 -8.38 -15.40 5.73
CA LEU A 57 -7.57 -15.20 6.93
C LEU A 57 -6.10 -14.93 6.58
N TYR A 58 -5.51 -15.68 5.65
CA TYR A 58 -4.12 -15.47 5.23
C TYR A 58 -3.92 -14.04 4.71
N ASP A 59 -4.81 -13.60 3.83
CA ASP A 59 -4.74 -12.27 3.24
C ASP A 59 -4.91 -11.17 4.31
N THR A 60 -5.89 -11.32 5.21
CA THR A 60 -6.11 -10.41 6.33
C THR A 60 -4.91 -10.34 7.28
N VAL A 61 -4.29 -11.48 7.61
CA VAL A 61 -3.13 -11.56 8.51
C VAL A 61 -1.93 -10.78 7.94
N VAL A 62 -1.64 -10.95 6.66
CA VAL A 62 -0.50 -10.26 6.03
C VAL A 62 -0.70 -8.74 6.04
N VAL A 63 -1.91 -8.28 5.71
CA VAL A 63 -2.24 -6.84 5.76
C VAL A 63 -2.16 -6.32 7.20
N PHE A 64 -2.72 -7.05 8.16
CA PHE A 64 -2.78 -6.65 9.56
C PHE A 64 -1.42 -6.64 10.24
N ASP A 65 -0.51 -7.55 9.87
CA ASP A 65 0.87 -7.52 10.31
C ASP A 65 1.57 -6.24 9.85
N LYS A 66 1.36 -5.85 8.59
CA LYS A 66 1.92 -4.60 8.06
C LYS A 66 1.30 -3.36 8.71
N VAL A 67 -0.01 -3.38 8.96
CA VAL A 67 -0.70 -2.30 9.70
C VAL A 67 -0.10 -2.18 11.09
N ARG A 68 0.11 -3.29 11.79
CA ARG A 68 0.75 -3.30 13.11
C ARG A 68 2.18 -2.75 13.06
N GLU A 69 2.98 -3.18 12.09
CA GLU A 69 4.35 -2.68 11.92
C GLU A 69 4.38 -1.16 11.73
N ASN A 70 3.61 -0.65 10.76
CA ASN A 70 3.58 0.79 10.46
C ASN A 70 2.99 1.62 11.60
N THR A 71 2.00 1.10 12.32
CA THR A 71 1.37 1.81 13.44
C THR A 71 2.28 1.86 14.66
N LEU A 72 3.09 0.82 14.91
CA LEU A 72 4.14 0.86 15.94
C LEU A 72 5.22 1.91 15.61
N GLU A 73 5.62 2.01 14.34
CA GLU A 73 6.55 3.05 13.90
C GLU A 73 5.95 4.46 14.08
N ALA A 74 4.68 4.63 13.68
CA ALA A 74 3.95 5.88 13.84
C ALA A 74 3.79 6.29 15.31
N GLU A 75 3.49 5.35 16.21
CA GLU A 75 3.44 5.59 17.65
C GLU A 75 4.81 6.05 18.21
N GLY A 76 5.91 5.52 17.68
CA GLY A 76 7.27 5.86 18.10
C GLY A 76 7.75 7.24 17.63
N ASN A 77 7.50 7.60 16.37
CA ASN A 77 7.98 8.86 15.79
C ASN A 77 6.95 10.01 15.81
N GLY A 78 5.65 9.69 15.90
CA GLY A 78 4.57 10.66 15.88
C GLY A 78 4.39 11.41 14.56
N HIS A 79 4.92 10.88 13.45
CA HIS A 79 4.85 11.54 12.12
C HIS A 79 3.51 11.29 11.41
N LEU A 80 2.92 10.11 11.63
CA LEU A 80 1.68 9.67 11.01
C LEU A 80 0.61 9.37 12.07
N SER A 81 -0.65 9.62 11.72
CA SER A 81 -1.80 9.11 12.49
C SER A 81 -2.01 7.61 12.23
N TYR A 82 -2.81 6.96 13.08
CA TYR A 82 -3.12 5.53 12.93
C TYR A 82 -3.70 5.22 11.55
N SER A 83 -4.70 5.99 11.08
CA SER A 83 -5.28 5.79 9.73
C SER A 83 -4.29 6.02 8.61
N GLN A 84 -3.38 7.00 8.73
CA GLN A 84 -2.35 7.23 7.72
C GLN A 84 -1.37 6.04 7.64
N ALA A 85 -0.93 5.53 8.80
CA ALA A 85 -0.05 4.36 8.87
C ALA A 85 -0.74 3.08 8.35
N ALA A 86 -2.02 2.90 8.67
CA ALA A 86 -2.83 1.78 8.18
C ALA A 86 -3.02 1.84 6.65
N ASN A 87 -3.34 3.01 6.11
CA ASN A 87 -3.44 3.20 4.65
C ASN A 87 -2.10 2.97 3.94
N GLN A 88 -0.99 3.41 4.54
CA GLN A 88 0.34 3.12 4.01
C GLN A 88 0.63 1.61 4.00
N ALA A 89 0.20 0.88 5.03
CA ALA A 89 0.36 -0.57 5.11
C ALA A 89 -0.44 -1.31 4.04
N VAL A 90 -1.68 -0.85 3.78
CA VAL A 90 -2.49 -1.34 2.67
C VAL A 90 -1.71 -1.16 1.37
N ASN A 91 -1.29 0.05 1.04
CA ASN A 91 -0.56 0.32 -0.20
C ASN A 91 0.70 -0.54 -0.37
N GLN A 92 1.42 -0.84 0.72
CA GLN A 92 2.61 -1.71 0.69
C GLN A 92 2.29 -3.19 0.46
N THR A 93 1.07 -3.63 0.79
CA THR A 93 0.63 -5.03 0.68
C THR A 93 -0.26 -5.30 -0.52
N LEU A 94 -0.85 -4.26 -1.14
CA LEU A 94 -1.78 -4.36 -2.27
C LEU A 94 -1.26 -5.24 -3.40
N VAL A 95 -0.05 -4.97 -3.91
CA VAL A 95 0.51 -5.72 -5.05
C VAL A 95 0.68 -7.19 -4.71
N ARG A 96 1.08 -7.51 -3.48
CA ARG A 96 1.19 -8.90 -3.02
C ARG A 96 -0.19 -9.57 -3.01
N SER A 97 -1.17 -8.96 -2.35
CA SER A 97 -2.53 -9.50 -2.20
C SER A 97 -3.20 -9.73 -3.57
N ILE A 98 -3.07 -8.76 -4.47
CA ILE A 98 -3.56 -8.88 -5.86
C ILE A 98 -2.84 -10.02 -6.59
N ASN A 99 -1.51 -10.11 -6.51
CA ASN A 99 -0.79 -11.17 -7.19
C ASN A 99 -1.16 -12.56 -6.68
N THR A 100 -1.25 -12.73 -5.36
CA THR A 100 -1.63 -14.02 -4.76
C THR A 100 -3.06 -14.42 -5.08
N SER A 101 -3.99 -13.45 -5.15
CA SER A 101 -5.38 -13.70 -5.51
C SER A 101 -5.58 -14.00 -6.97
N VAL A 102 -4.94 -13.26 -7.88
CA VAL A 102 -5.01 -13.52 -9.32
C VAL A 102 -4.46 -14.91 -9.65
N VAL A 103 -3.31 -15.28 -9.07
CA VAL A 103 -2.73 -16.61 -9.28
C VAL A 103 -3.64 -17.73 -8.77
N ALA A 104 -4.38 -17.49 -7.67
CA ALA A 104 -5.37 -18.45 -7.17
C ALA A 104 -6.67 -18.46 -7.99
N LEU A 105 -7.12 -17.31 -8.46
CA LEU A 105 -8.38 -17.15 -9.20
C LEU A 105 -8.32 -17.73 -10.61
N LEU A 106 -7.21 -17.57 -11.34
CA LEU A 106 -7.14 -17.97 -12.75
C LEU A 106 -7.45 -19.47 -12.98
N PRO A 107 -6.86 -20.42 -12.24
CA PRO A 107 -7.20 -21.83 -12.40
C PRO A 107 -8.64 -22.13 -11.98
N VAL A 108 -9.09 -21.55 -10.87
CA VAL A 108 -10.46 -21.77 -10.35
C VAL A 108 -11.50 -21.22 -11.32
N ALA A 109 -11.26 -20.05 -11.90
CA ALA A 109 -12.09 -19.44 -12.93
C ALA A 109 -12.15 -20.31 -14.19
N THR A 110 -11.02 -20.91 -14.57
CA THR A 110 -10.96 -21.85 -15.70
C THR A 110 -11.86 -23.06 -15.44
N ILE A 111 -11.77 -23.65 -14.24
CA ILE A 111 -12.62 -24.78 -13.83
C ILE A 111 -14.09 -24.36 -13.79
N LEU A 112 -14.42 -23.17 -13.28
CA LEU A 112 -15.78 -22.67 -13.21
C LEU A 112 -16.41 -22.48 -14.60
N VAL A 113 -15.66 -21.88 -15.54
CA VAL A 113 -16.13 -21.64 -16.91
C VAL A 113 -16.27 -22.95 -17.68
N ILE A 114 -15.27 -23.83 -17.62
CA ILE A 114 -15.33 -25.13 -18.31
C ILE A 114 -16.38 -26.03 -17.66
N GLY A 115 -16.47 -26.05 -16.33
CA GLY A 115 -17.48 -26.80 -15.58
C GLY A 115 -18.89 -26.38 -15.96
N SER A 116 -19.15 -25.07 -16.01
CA SER A 116 -20.48 -24.53 -16.30
C SER A 116 -20.89 -24.70 -17.76
N ARG A 117 -19.94 -24.69 -18.70
CA ARG A 117 -20.22 -24.75 -20.14
C ARG A 117 -20.13 -26.15 -20.74
N LEU A 118 -19.24 -27.01 -20.25
CA LEU A 118 -18.94 -28.32 -20.86
C LEU A 118 -19.34 -29.52 -20.00
N LEU A 119 -19.19 -29.46 -18.66
CA LEU A 119 -19.39 -30.63 -17.80
C LEU A 119 -20.79 -30.72 -17.17
N GLY A 120 -21.48 -29.59 -17.04
CA GLY A 120 -22.79 -29.52 -16.38
C GLY A 120 -22.69 -29.45 -14.85
N PRO A 121 -23.84 -29.49 -14.14
CA PRO A 121 -23.89 -29.39 -12.69
C PRO A 121 -23.15 -30.54 -12.02
N GLY A 122 -22.38 -30.25 -10.97
CA GLY A 122 -21.67 -31.28 -10.20
C GLY A 122 -20.72 -30.70 -9.16
N THR A 123 -20.12 -31.57 -8.36
CA THR A 123 -19.30 -31.20 -7.20
C THR A 123 -18.12 -30.28 -7.52
N LEU A 124 -17.50 -30.43 -8.70
CA LEU A 124 -16.42 -29.55 -9.16
C LEU A 124 -16.90 -28.12 -9.44
N LEU A 125 -18.11 -28.00 -9.96
CA LEU A 125 -18.73 -26.70 -10.22
C LEU A 125 -19.12 -26.02 -8.92
N ASP A 126 -19.70 -26.77 -7.98
CA ASP A 126 -20.05 -26.30 -6.64
C ASP A 126 -18.81 -25.76 -5.90
N LEU A 127 -17.71 -26.52 -5.93
CA LEU A 127 -16.45 -26.13 -5.32
C LEU A 127 -15.84 -24.91 -6.01
N SER A 128 -15.77 -24.92 -7.34
CA SER A 128 -15.14 -23.82 -8.08
C SER A 128 -15.92 -22.51 -7.94
N LEU A 129 -17.25 -22.53 -7.86
CA LEU A 129 -18.04 -21.33 -7.60
C LEU A 129 -17.76 -20.78 -6.19
N ALA A 130 -17.80 -21.64 -5.17
CA ALA A 130 -17.54 -21.23 -3.79
C ALA A 130 -16.13 -20.63 -3.64
N LEU A 131 -15.12 -21.30 -4.22
CA LEU A 131 -13.73 -20.84 -4.22
C LEU A 131 -13.56 -19.53 -5.01
N PHE A 132 -14.15 -19.43 -6.21
CA PHE A 132 -14.02 -18.24 -7.04
C PHE A 132 -14.58 -17.00 -6.35
N VAL A 133 -15.82 -17.09 -5.86
CA VAL A 133 -16.48 -15.99 -5.17
C VAL A 133 -15.74 -15.67 -3.87
N GLY A 134 -15.37 -16.68 -3.08
CA GLY A 134 -14.75 -16.44 -1.79
C GLY A 134 -13.34 -15.88 -1.86
N ILE A 135 -12.54 -16.28 -2.86
CA ILE A 135 -11.24 -15.67 -3.09
C ILE A 135 -11.44 -14.22 -3.54
N ALA A 136 -12.32 -13.95 -4.52
CA ALA A 136 -12.55 -12.59 -5.01
C ALA A 136 -13.05 -11.64 -3.92
N VAL A 137 -14.04 -12.07 -3.13
CA VAL A 137 -14.60 -11.29 -2.02
C VAL A 137 -13.59 -11.15 -0.88
N GLY A 138 -12.89 -12.22 -0.52
CA GLY A 138 -11.90 -12.20 0.57
C GLY A 138 -10.75 -11.24 0.31
N THR A 139 -10.22 -11.22 -0.93
CA THR A 139 -9.18 -10.26 -1.33
C THR A 139 -9.67 -8.82 -1.26
N TYR A 140 -10.90 -8.56 -1.69
CA TYR A 140 -11.47 -7.23 -1.57
C TYR A 140 -11.67 -6.83 -0.09
N SER A 141 -12.25 -7.73 0.70
CA SER A 141 -12.68 -7.49 2.07
C SER A 141 -11.51 -7.24 3.03
N SER A 142 -10.40 -7.99 2.91
CA SER A 142 -9.21 -7.79 3.73
C SER A 142 -8.63 -6.37 3.60
N ILE A 143 -8.65 -5.83 2.38
CA ILE A 143 -8.09 -4.52 2.03
C ILE A 143 -9.08 -3.40 2.38
N PHE A 144 -10.33 -3.53 1.91
CA PHE A 144 -11.30 -2.44 1.91
C PHE A 144 -12.29 -2.47 3.08
N ILE A 145 -12.41 -3.59 3.79
CA ILE A 145 -13.31 -3.73 4.95
C ILE A 145 -12.49 -3.88 6.23
N ALA A 146 -11.59 -4.87 6.30
CA ALA A 146 -10.89 -5.21 7.53
C ALA A 146 -10.03 -4.04 8.06
N THR A 147 -9.23 -3.42 7.19
CA THR A 147 -8.32 -2.33 7.61
C THR A 147 -9.06 -1.05 8.02
N PRO A 148 -10.07 -0.56 7.28
CA PRO A 148 -10.86 0.60 7.73
C PRO A 148 -11.63 0.35 9.03
N VAL A 149 -12.23 -0.84 9.19
CA VAL A 149 -12.92 -1.22 10.44
C VAL A 149 -11.93 -1.21 11.61
N LEU A 150 -10.73 -1.75 11.41
CA LEU A 150 -9.67 -1.71 12.41
C LEU A 150 -9.26 -0.27 12.74
N ALA A 151 -9.07 0.58 11.72
CA ALA A 151 -8.68 1.97 11.91
C ALA A 151 -9.71 2.74 12.73
N ASP A 152 -11.01 2.57 12.45
CA ASP A 152 -12.07 3.21 13.23
C ASP A 152 -12.09 2.71 14.69
N LEU A 153 -11.97 1.39 14.91
CA LEU A 153 -11.93 0.82 16.28
C LEU A 153 -10.72 1.30 17.10
N ARG A 154 -9.59 1.58 16.44
CA ARG A 154 -8.34 2.02 17.08
C ARG A 154 -8.28 3.54 17.25
N GLU A 155 -8.76 4.33 16.29
CA GLU A 155 -8.77 5.80 16.41
C GLU A 155 -9.64 6.30 17.57
N ARG A 156 -10.62 5.52 18.00
CA ARG A 156 -11.45 5.83 19.19
C ARG A 156 -10.66 5.75 20.50
N GLU A 157 -9.46 5.17 20.52
CA GLU A 157 -8.61 5.12 21.72
C GLU A 157 -7.98 6.48 22.04
N THR A 158 -7.95 6.83 23.32
CA THR A 158 -7.34 8.08 23.80
C THR A 158 -5.88 8.22 23.39
N GLY A 159 -5.12 7.13 23.40
CA GLY A 159 -3.72 7.08 22.93
C GLY A 159 -3.60 7.41 21.44
N MET A 160 -4.49 6.87 20.60
CA MET A 160 -4.47 7.10 19.15
C MET A 160 -4.93 8.51 18.78
N GLN A 161 -5.86 9.08 19.56
CA GLN A 161 -6.23 10.49 19.40
C GLN A 161 -5.07 11.44 19.73
N ALA A 162 -4.28 11.12 20.77
CA ALA A 162 -3.07 11.88 21.08
C ALA A 162 -2.03 11.76 19.96
N LEU A 163 -1.86 10.57 19.38
CA LEU A 163 -1.01 10.36 18.21
C LEU A 163 -1.46 11.21 17.02
N LYS A 164 -2.76 11.22 16.70
CA LYS A 164 -3.32 12.05 15.61
C LYS A 164 -2.99 13.53 15.79
N LYS A 165 -3.11 14.06 17.02
CA LYS A 165 -2.73 15.44 17.34
C LYS A 165 -1.23 15.69 17.14
N ARG A 166 -0.36 14.75 17.52
CA ARG A 166 1.09 14.85 17.32
C ARG A 166 1.46 14.83 15.83
N ALA A 167 0.86 13.92 15.07
CA ALA A 167 1.07 13.80 13.63
C ALA A 167 0.67 15.08 12.88
N VAL A 168 -0.49 15.67 13.19
CA VAL A 168 -0.92 16.94 12.61
C VAL A 168 0.07 18.07 12.92
N ARG A 169 0.55 18.16 14.17
CA ARG A 169 1.56 19.17 14.55
C ARG A 169 2.85 18.98 13.76
N TYR A 170 3.37 17.76 13.67
CA TYR A 170 4.57 17.45 12.89
C TYR A 170 4.41 17.83 11.42
N GLN A 171 3.31 17.39 10.79
CA GLN A 171 3.02 17.65 9.37
C GLN A 171 2.86 19.15 9.10
N SER A 172 2.17 19.89 9.98
CA SER A 172 2.02 21.35 9.84
C SER A 172 3.36 22.10 9.99
N ALA A 173 4.23 21.65 10.90
CA ALA A 173 5.57 22.23 11.05
C ALA A 173 6.44 21.94 9.83
N GLN A 174 6.33 20.74 9.25
CA GLN A 174 7.09 20.35 8.06
C GLN A 174 6.59 21.08 6.82
N ALA A 175 5.27 21.22 6.64
CA ALA A 175 4.68 21.99 5.53
C ALA A 175 5.13 23.47 5.55
N ARG A 176 5.23 24.09 6.74
CA ARG A 176 5.76 25.45 6.88
C ARG A 176 7.23 25.57 6.45
N LYS A 177 8.06 24.59 6.80
CA LYS A 177 9.48 24.56 6.38
C LYS A 177 9.60 24.39 4.87
N SER A 178 8.88 23.44 4.29
CA SER A 178 8.90 23.22 2.84
C SER A 178 8.36 24.42 2.05
N GLY A 179 7.36 25.14 2.58
CA GLY A 179 6.88 26.38 1.97
C GLY A 179 7.91 27.50 2.01
N ALA A 180 8.66 27.64 3.11
CA ALA A 180 9.73 28.63 3.24
C ALA A 180 10.91 28.33 2.28
N ASP A 181 11.33 27.07 2.20
CA ASP A 181 12.40 26.65 1.27
C ASP A 181 12.00 26.89 -0.20
N GLN A 182 10.72 26.66 -0.55
CA GLN A 182 10.22 26.93 -1.91
C GLN A 182 10.15 28.42 -2.24
N SER A 183 9.76 29.27 -1.28
CA SER A 183 9.77 30.72 -1.48
C SER A 183 11.19 31.27 -1.63
N ASP A 184 12.16 30.76 -0.86
CA ASP A 184 13.56 31.16 -0.98
C ASP A 184 14.16 30.69 -2.31
N GLU A 185 13.87 29.45 -2.75
CA GLU A 185 14.30 28.94 -4.06
C GLU A 185 13.68 29.73 -5.23
N GLN A 186 12.41 30.14 -5.10
CA GLN A 186 11.73 30.95 -6.11
C GLN A 186 12.27 32.39 -6.15
N LEU A 187 12.58 33.00 -5.00
CA LEU A 187 13.20 34.33 -4.93
C LEU A 187 14.62 34.32 -5.53
N VAL A 188 15.42 33.29 -5.26
CA VAL A 188 16.76 33.12 -5.88
C VAL A 188 16.65 32.93 -7.40
N ARG A 189 15.70 32.11 -7.89
CA ARG A 189 15.47 31.94 -9.34
C ARG A 189 14.98 33.21 -10.04
N THR A 190 14.17 34.02 -9.35
CA THR A 190 13.65 35.29 -9.91
C THR A 190 14.74 36.37 -9.91
N GLY A 191 15.58 36.39 -8.88
CA GLY A 191 16.76 37.27 -8.80
C GLY A 191 17.81 36.98 -9.87
N ASP A 192 18.10 35.70 -10.18
CA ASP A 192 19.07 35.32 -11.23
C ASP A 192 18.58 35.63 -12.65
N GLN A 193 17.26 35.72 -12.87
CA GLN A 193 16.68 36.17 -14.14
C GLN A 193 16.73 37.69 -14.30
N ALA A 194 16.55 38.45 -13.21
CA ALA A 194 16.64 39.91 -13.24
C ALA A 194 18.08 40.41 -13.49
N THR A 195 19.10 39.70 -13.01
CA THR A 195 20.52 40.05 -13.23
C THR A 195 21.02 39.69 -14.64
N LYS A 196 20.48 38.65 -15.29
CA LYS A 196 20.81 38.30 -16.69
C LYS A 196 20.13 39.18 -17.75
N GLY A 197 19.15 40.00 -17.38
CA GLY A 197 18.42 40.89 -18.29
C GLY A 197 19.03 42.28 -18.53
N SER A 198 20.15 42.65 -17.88
CA SER A 198 20.76 44.00 -17.99
C SER A 198 22.18 44.02 -18.57
N GLY A 199 22.57 42.98 -19.32
CA GLY A 199 23.80 42.97 -20.11
C GLY A 199 23.64 43.70 -21.45
N LEU A 200 23.93 45.01 -21.44
CA LEU A 200 24.40 45.87 -22.54
C LEU A 200 24.34 45.28 -23.96
N GLN A 201 23.43 45.82 -24.77
CA GLN A 201 23.57 45.89 -26.22
C GLN A 201 24.67 46.90 -26.54
N ASP A 202 25.83 46.42 -27.02
CA ASP A 202 26.75 47.20 -27.82
C ASP A 202 27.23 46.36 -28.99
N GLY A 203 27.19 46.97 -30.18
CA GLY A 203 27.32 46.30 -31.46
C GLY A 203 28.75 46.17 -31.98
N ALA A 204 28.78 45.51 -33.15
CA ALA A 204 29.74 45.61 -34.24
C ALA A 204 30.90 44.59 -34.35
N HIS A 205 30.88 43.94 -35.53
CA HIS A 205 31.95 43.37 -36.35
C HIS A 205 32.69 42.08 -35.95
N GLY A 206 32.58 41.09 -36.85
CA GLY A 206 33.79 40.54 -37.48
C GLY A 206 33.92 39.03 -37.61
N SER A 207 33.76 38.55 -38.85
CA SER A 207 34.51 37.45 -39.47
C SER A 207 34.19 35.98 -39.13
N SER A 208 33.80 35.31 -40.21
CA SER A 208 33.75 33.88 -40.53
C SER A 208 34.92 33.00 -40.08
N GLY A 209 34.59 31.72 -39.82
CA GLY A 209 35.50 30.59 -40.05
C GLY A 209 35.15 29.31 -39.29
N GLY A 210 34.81 28.24 -40.02
CA GLY A 210 35.26 26.86 -39.69
C GLY A 210 34.38 25.96 -38.83
N GLU A 211 33.57 25.15 -39.53
CA GLU A 211 33.42 23.68 -39.39
C GLU A 211 33.35 22.96 -38.01
N SER A 212 32.26 22.18 -37.90
CA SER A 212 32.22 20.75 -37.50
C SER A 212 31.85 20.35 -36.06
N SER A 213 30.74 19.61 -36.01
CA SER A 213 30.53 18.38 -35.25
C SER A 213 29.84 18.42 -33.88
N ALA A 214 28.84 17.53 -33.81
CA ALA A 214 28.34 16.76 -32.66
C ALA A 214 27.47 17.49 -31.62
N GLY A 215 26.19 17.10 -31.60
CA GLY A 215 25.24 17.41 -30.55
C GLY A 215 25.73 16.93 -29.18
N GLY A 216 26.08 17.89 -28.33
CA GLY A 216 26.31 17.71 -26.90
C GLY A 216 25.18 18.36 -26.11
N ARG A 217 24.41 17.54 -25.39
CA ARG A 217 23.39 17.98 -24.42
C ARG A 217 24.05 18.90 -23.39
N ALA A 218 23.57 20.13 -23.24
CA ALA A 218 24.09 21.10 -22.29
C ALA A 218 24.02 20.55 -20.85
N LEU A 219 25.18 20.32 -20.24
CA LEU A 219 25.31 19.88 -18.86
C LEU A 219 25.14 21.08 -17.91
N HIS A 220 24.41 20.85 -16.82
CA HIS A 220 24.04 21.82 -15.79
C HIS A 220 25.30 22.40 -15.08
N PRO A 221 25.41 23.73 -14.86
CA PRO A 221 26.66 24.38 -14.42
C PRO A 221 26.93 24.31 -12.91
N TYR A 222 26.65 23.18 -12.25
CA TYR A 222 27.03 22.96 -10.85
C TYR A 222 27.77 21.64 -10.68
N VAL A 223 28.87 21.47 -11.42
CA VAL A 223 29.91 20.50 -11.06
C VAL A 223 30.82 21.21 -10.05
N GLN A 224 30.52 21.03 -8.77
CA GLN A 224 31.34 21.55 -7.68
C GLN A 224 32.65 20.75 -7.62
N THR A 225 33.70 21.28 -8.25
CA THR A 225 35.08 20.81 -8.12
C THR A 225 35.67 21.28 -6.79
N GLY A 226 35.32 20.56 -5.72
CA GLY A 226 35.95 20.69 -4.41
C GLY A 226 36.27 19.30 -3.84
N PRO A 227 37.31 19.16 -3.00
CA PRO A 227 37.68 17.86 -2.43
C PRO A 227 36.52 17.30 -1.61
N ARG A 228 36.00 16.14 -2.02
CA ARG A 228 34.94 15.41 -1.31
C ARG A 228 35.43 15.04 0.09
N ASN A 229 34.87 15.67 1.10
CA ASN A 229 35.09 15.27 2.50
C ASN A 229 34.28 13.99 2.76
N GLN A 230 34.87 12.82 2.44
CA GLN A 230 34.26 11.54 2.77
C GLN A 230 34.28 11.35 4.30
N PRO A 231 33.15 11.00 4.94
CA PRO A 231 33.16 10.65 6.35
C PRO A 231 33.96 9.35 6.55
N LYS A 232 35.09 9.45 7.27
CA LYS A 232 35.91 8.28 7.64
C LYS A 232 35.14 7.42 8.64
N ARG A 233 34.82 6.18 8.26
CA ARG A 233 34.29 5.17 9.18
C ARG A 233 35.35 4.87 10.26
N PRO A 234 35.00 4.82 11.55
CA PRO A 234 35.94 4.39 12.58
C PRO A 234 36.27 2.89 12.41
N PRO A 235 37.54 2.48 12.63
CA PRO A 235 37.95 1.10 12.49
C PRO A 235 37.35 0.22 13.59
N LYS A 236 36.87 -0.96 13.18
CA LYS A 236 36.27 -1.98 14.05
C LYS A 236 37.40 -2.76 14.74
N SER A 237 37.86 -2.31 15.89
CA SER A 237 38.79 -3.07 16.74
C SER A 237 38.06 -3.78 17.88
N LYS A 238 38.02 -5.11 17.77
CA LYS A 238 37.94 -6.16 18.82
C LYS A 238 37.57 -5.72 20.24
N ARG A 239 36.37 -6.11 20.69
CA ARG A 239 36.18 -7.07 21.79
C ARG A 239 34.73 -7.55 21.83
#